data_AF-A0A7T0LK00-F1
#
_entry.id   AF-A0A7T0LK00-F1
#
_cell.length_a   1.000
_cell.length_b   1.000
_cell.length_c   1.000
_cell.angle_alpha   90.00
_cell.angle_beta   90.00
_cell.angle_gamma   90.00
#
_symmetry.space_group_name_H-M   'P 1'
#
loop_
_entity.id
_entity.type
_entity.pdbx_description
1 polymer ?
#
loop_
_entity_poly.entity_id
_entity_poly.type
_entity_poly.pdbx_seq_one_letter_code
_entity_poly.pdbx_strand_id
1 'polypeptide(L)'
;MTQHQPPSGAPGSQPSLGELVARISENVTGLVKGEIELAKAKGKRMAVSLGLGAGLLAAAGVLALYALGMLLSAAAWGIAEALSPWAGHLIVAVLLLVIVAVLALVGVNRLKAAQKDVPAPQEGLKADVAVAKAALQDGLERGSAK
;
A
#
# COMPACT_ATOMS: atom_id res chain seq x y z
N MET A 1 26.02 46.89 -31.67
CA MET A 1 26.33 46.21 -32.95
C MET A 1 26.91 44.85 -32.63
N THR A 2 26.08 43.81 -32.53
CA THR A 2 26.51 42.41 -32.40
C THR A 2 25.68 41.60 -33.40
N GLN A 3 26.36 41.16 -34.46
CA GLN A 3 25.81 40.50 -35.64
C GLN A 3 25.17 39.16 -35.25
N HIS A 4 23.88 38.98 -35.55
CA HIS A 4 23.23 37.66 -35.55
C HIS A 4 23.42 37.05 -36.93
N GLN A 5 24.49 36.28 -37.11
CA GLN A 5 24.76 35.53 -38.33
C GLN A 5 23.80 34.33 -38.40
N PRO A 6 22.93 34.20 -39.41
CA PRO A 6 22.16 32.98 -39.61
C PRO A 6 23.11 31.87 -40.10
N PRO A 7 23.02 30.64 -39.56
CA PRO A 7 23.81 29.53 -40.07
C PRO A 7 23.34 29.18 -41.49
N SER A 8 24.24 29.27 -42.46
CA SER A 8 24.05 28.76 -43.83
C SER A 8 24.00 27.23 -43.80
N GLY A 9 22.79 26.66 -43.71
CA GLY A 9 22.52 25.23 -43.87
C GLY A 9 22.00 24.93 -45.29
N ALA A 10 22.53 23.87 -45.88
CA ALA A 10 22.25 23.38 -47.24
C ALA A 10 20.75 23.12 -47.56
N PRO A 11 20.35 23.06 -48.85
CA PRO A 11 18.96 22.90 -49.24
C PRO A 11 18.37 21.54 -48.80
N GLY A 12 17.36 21.58 -47.94
CA GLY A 12 16.17 20.72 -47.96
C GLY A 12 16.35 19.21 -48.18
N SER A 13 17.08 18.52 -47.30
CA SER A 13 16.87 17.08 -47.13
C SER A 13 15.71 16.88 -46.15
N GLN A 14 14.53 16.51 -46.67
CA GLN A 14 13.44 16.00 -45.84
C GLN A 14 14.00 14.85 -44.98
N PRO A 15 13.79 14.84 -43.65
CA PRO A 15 14.28 13.76 -42.81
C PRO A 15 13.83 12.42 -43.40
N SER A 16 14.77 11.50 -43.57
CA SER A 16 14.47 10.21 -44.17
C SER A 16 13.45 9.46 -43.29
N LEU A 17 12.66 8.55 -43.88
CA LEU A 17 11.71 7.72 -43.12
C LEU A 17 12.39 7.01 -41.94
N GLY A 18 13.65 6.60 -42.11
CA GLY A 18 14.47 6.00 -41.05
C GLY A 18 14.80 6.96 -39.91
N GLU A 19 15.05 8.24 -40.21
CA GLU A 19 15.33 9.28 -39.20
C GLU A 19 14.08 9.67 -38.40
N LEU A 20 12.91 9.70 -39.05
CA LEU A 20 11.62 9.92 -38.37
C LEU A 20 11.28 8.76 -37.44
N VAL A 21 11.45 7.52 -37.90
CA VAL A 21 11.23 6.32 -37.08
C VAL A 21 12.22 6.26 -35.91
N ALA A 22 13.49 6.61 -36.13
CA ALA A 22 14.49 6.70 -35.06
C ALA A 22 14.11 7.75 -34.00
N ARG A 23 13.70 8.96 -34.41
CA ARG A 23 13.25 10.02 -33.48
C ARG A 23 12.00 9.65 -32.70
N ILE A 24 11.02 9.00 -33.33
CA ILE A 24 9.82 8.52 -32.65
C ILE A 24 10.20 7.45 -31.62
N SER A 25 11.07 6.51 -31.99
CA SER A 25 11.56 5.45 -31.10
C SER A 25 12.33 6.02 -29.90
N GLU A 26 13.16 7.03 -30.13
CA GLU A 26 13.91 7.76 -29.09
C GLU A 26 12.97 8.49 -28.13
N ASN A 27 11.95 9.19 -28.66
CA ASN A 27 10.95 9.89 -27.85
C ASN A 27 10.16 8.91 -26.98
N VAL A 28 9.65 7.81 -27.56
CA VAL A 28 8.92 6.77 -26.81
C VAL A 28 9.80 6.17 -25.71
N THR A 29 11.07 5.89 -26.01
CA THR A 29 12.05 5.42 -25.02
C THR A 29 12.25 6.45 -23.89
N GLY A 30 12.27 7.73 -24.22
CA GLY A 30 12.33 8.83 -23.25
C GLY A 30 11.11 8.91 -22.35
N LEU A 31 9.89 8.79 -22.91
CA LEU A 31 8.65 8.77 -22.12
C LEU A 31 8.63 7.60 -21.12
N VAL A 32 8.94 6.39 -21.59
CA VAL A 32 8.94 5.19 -20.73
C VAL A 32 9.95 5.35 -19.58
N LYS A 33 11.17 5.83 -19.87
CA LYS A 33 12.15 6.15 -18.83
C LYS A 33 11.64 7.22 -17.85
N GLY A 34 10.97 8.24 -18.36
CA GLY A 34 10.35 9.29 -17.54
C GLY A 34 9.27 8.78 -16.61
N GLU A 35 8.38 7.92 -17.08
CA GLU A 35 7.35 7.29 -16.25
C GLU A 35 7.94 6.38 -15.19
N ILE A 36 9.00 5.63 -15.51
CA ILE A 36 9.71 4.79 -14.54
C ILE A 36 10.36 5.66 -13.44
N GLU A 37 11.06 6.73 -13.81
CA GLU A 37 11.67 7.65 -12.84
C GLU A 37 10.60 8.36 -11.98
N LEU A 38 9.48 8.75 -12.58
CA LEU A 38 8.35 9.33 -11.85
C LEU A 38 7.73 8.31 -10.88
N ALA A 39 7.46 7.09 -11.34
CA ALA A 39 6.92 6.00 -10.51
C ALA A 39 7.87 5.68 -9.35
N LYS A 40 9.18 5.68 -9.59
CA LYS A 40 10.21 5.49 -8.58
C LYS A 40 10.22 6.63 -7.55
N ALA A 41 10.15 7.89 -8.01
CA ALA A 41 10.08 9.05 -7.12
C ALA A 41 8.80 9.03 -6.26
N LYS A 42 7.64 8.74 -6.88
CA LYS A 42 6.35 8.60 -6.19
C LYS A 42 6.38 7.43 -5.20
N GLY A 43 6.93 6.29 -5.60
CA GLY A 43 7.11 5.10 -4.77
C GLY A 43 7.97 5.39 -3.55
N LYS A 44 9.11 6.06 -3.72
CA LYS A 44 9.97 6.48 -2.60
C LYS A 44 9.25 7.43 -1.65
N ARG A 45 8.55 8.44 -2.17
CA ARG A 45 7.77 9.39 -1.35
C ARG A 45 6.68 8.67 -0.55
N MET A 46 5.95 7.76 -1.19
CA MET A 46 4.93 6.94 -0.55
C MET A 46 5.53 6.02 0.52
N ALA A 47 6.65 5.37 0.25
CA ALA A 47 7.33 4.50 1.20
C ALA A 47 7.79 5.26 2.45
N VAL A 48 8.36 6.47 2.27
CA VAL A 48 8.77 7.32 3.40
C VAL A 48 7.56 7.79 4.20
N SER A 49 6.49 8.26 3.54
CA SER A 49 5.30 8.72 4.26
C SER A 49 4.59 7.60 5.01
N LEU A 50 4.46 6.42 4.39
CA LEU A 50 3.91 5.24 5.05
C LEU A 50 4.82 4.76 6.18
N GLY A 51 6.14 4.76 6.00
CA GLY A 51 7.11 4.37 7.02
C GLY A 51 7.06 5.27 8.25
N LEU A 52 7.02 6.60 8.04
CA LEU A 52 6.85 7.56 9.14
C LEU A 52 5.49 7.40 9.83
N GLY A 53 4.41 7.27 9.06
CA GLY A 53 3.07 7.07 9.62
C GLY A 53 2.97 5.78 10.45
N ALA A 54 3.49 4.67 9.93
CA ALA A 54 3.54 3.40 10.63
C ALA A 54 4.42 3.47 11.88
N GLY A 55 5.59 4.13 11.80
CA GLY A 55 6.48 4.34 12.94
C GLY A 55 5.82 5.17 14.05
N LEU A 56 5.16 6.27 13.69
CA LEU A 56 4.42 7.11 14.63
C LEU A 56 3.24 6.37 15.27
N LEU A 57 2.46 5.60 14.50
CA LEU A 57 1.37 4.79 15.05
C LEU A 57 1.88 3.68 15.96
N ALA A 58 3.01 3.03 15.63
CA ALA A 58 3.63 2.05 16.49
C ALA A 58 4.07 2.68 17.83
N ALA A 59 4.76 3.82 17.77
CA ALA A 59 5.18 4.56 18.96
C ALA A 59 3.98 5.01 19.80
N ALA A 60 2.95 5.56 19.17
CA ALA A 60 1.71 5.96 19.83
C ALA A 60 1.00 4.76 20.49
N GLY A 61 0.98 3.59 19.83
CA GLY A 61 0.43 2.36 20.39
C GLY A 61 1.17 1.92 21.66
N VAL A 62 2.51 1.92 21.66
CA VAL A 62 3.32 1.59 22.84
C VAL A 62 3.07 2.59 23.97
N LEU A 63 3.06 3.89 23.67
CA LEU A 63 2.80 4.92 24.68
C LEU A 63 1.37 4.83 25.23
N ALA A 64 0.38 4.52 24.39
CA ALA A 64 -0.99 4.32 24.82
C ALA A 64 -1.13 3.13 25.77
N LEU A 65 -0.40 2.03 25.53
CA LEU A 65 -0.37 0.88 26.45
C LEU A 65 0.23 1.25 27.82
N TYR A 66 1.34 2.00 27.82
CA TYR A 66 1.93 2.51 29.07
C TYR A 66 0.98 3.46 29.80
N ALA A 67 0.38 4.42 29.09
CA ALA A 67 -0.57 5.37 29.66
C ALA A 67 -1.79 4.67 30.24
N LEU A 68 -2.34 3.68 29.54
CA LEU A 68 -3.45 2.86 30.04
C LEU A 68 -3.06 2.13 31.32
N GLY A 69 -1.87 1.52 31.39
CA GLY A 69 -1.36 0.87 32.60
C GLY A 69 -1.23 1.82 33.79
N MET A 70 -0.76 3.05 33.55
CA MET A 70 -0.69 4.08 34.59
C MET A 70 -2.07 4.54 35.05
N LEU A 71 -3.03 4.72 34.13
CA LEU A 71 -4.41 5.09 34.46
C LEU A 71 -5.12 4.00 35.26
N LEU A 72 -4.96 2.73 34.88
CA LEU A 72 -5.52 1.59 35.63
C LEU A 72 -4.90 1.49 37.03
N SER A 73 -3.59 1.69 37.15
CA SER A 73 -2.90 1.75 38.44
C SER A 73 -3.41 2.90 39.31
N ALA A 74 -3.52 4.10 38.73
CA ALA A 74 -4.04 5.27 39.43
C ALA A 74 -5.48 5.06 39.90
N ALA A 75 -6.33 4.44 39.08
CA ALA A 75 -7.69 4.09 39.46
C ALA A 75 -7.73 3.06 40.60
N ALA A 76 -6.87 2.03 40.54
CA ALA A 76 -6.80 1.01 41.58
C ALA A 76 -6.36 1.61 42.92
N TRP A 77 -5.34 2.47 42.92
CA TRP A 77 -4.89 3.20 44.10
C TRP A 77 -5.93 4.21 44.60
N GLY A 78 -6.61 4.92 43.71
CA GLY A 78 -7.68 5.85 44.08
C GLY A 78 -8.86 5.15 44.77
N ILE A 79 -9.25 3.96 44.29
CA ILE A 79 -10.27 3.13 44.95
C ILE A 79 -9.74 2.57 46.28
N ALA A 80 -8.46 2.20 46.33
CA ALA A 80 -7.79 1.74 47.53
C ALA A 80 -7.62 2.81 48.62
N GLU A 81 -7.95 4.08 48.36
CA GLU A 81 -8.06 5.08 49.43
C GLU A 81 -9.35 4.89 50.25
N ALA A 82 -10.42 4.42 49.61
CA ALA A 82 -11.71 4.15 50.25
C ALA A 82 -11.85 2.71 50.75
N LEU A 83 -11.06 1.78 50.21
CA LEU A 83 -11.09 0.34 50.48
C LEU A 83 -9.69 -0.18 50.79
N SER A 84 -9.50 -1.48 51.02
CA SER A 84 -8.14 -2.04 51.11
C SER A 84 -7.43 -2.05 49.75
N PRO A 85 -6.08 -2.02 49.71
CA PRO A 85 -5.31 -2.05 48.46
C PRO A 85 -5.65 -3.22 47.54
N TRP A 86 -5.86 -4.41 48.11
CA TRP A 86 -6.20 -5.59 47.32
C TRP A 86 -7.60 -5.47 46.67
N ALA A 87 -8.56 -4.85 47.35
CA ALA A 87 -9.92 -4.70 46.83
C ALA A 87 -9.97 -3.71 45.66
N GLY A 88 -9.24 -2.59 45.75
CA GLY A 88 -9.13 -1.62 44.66
C GLY A 88 -8.60 -2.24 43.36
N HIS A 89 -7.54 -3.05 43.46
CA HIS A 89 -6.96 -3.75 42.31
C HIS A 89 -7.93 -4.81 41.73
N LEU A 90 -8.63 -5.57 42.58
CA LEU A 90 -9.62 -6.55 42.10
C LEU A 90 -10.80 -5.91 41.38
N ILE A 91 -11.32 -4.78 41.88
CA ILE A 91 -12.42 -4.08 41.22
C ILE A 91 -12.01 -3.62 39.82
N VAL A 92 -10.84 -2.98 39.69
CA VAL A 92 -10.31 -2.55 38.40
C VAL A 92 -10.07 -3.74 37.47
N ALA A 93 -9.55 -4.86 37.99
CA ALA A 93 -9.33 -6.08 37.20
C ALA A 93 -10.65 -6.65 36.66
N VAL A 94 -11.70 -6.72 37.49
CA VAL A 94 -13.03 -7.20 37.05
C VAL A 94 -13.62 -6.27 35.98
N LEU A 95 -13.55 -4.96 36.18
CA LEU A 95 -14.02 -3.99 35.17
C LEU A 95 -13.28 -4.16 33.84
N LEU A 96 -11.96 -4.36 33.88
CA LEU A 96 -11.16 -4.59 32.68
C LEU A 96 -11.54 -5.90 31.98
N LEU A 97 -11.78 -6.98 32.73
CA LEU A 97 -12.23 -8.26 32.16
C LEU A 97 -13.58 -8.13 31.45
N VAL A 98 -14.51 -7.35 31.99
CA VAL A 98 -15.80 -7.07 31.33
C VAL A 98 -15.58 -6.36 29.99
N ILE A 99 -14.72 -5.32 29.97
CA ILE A 99 -14.38 -4.61 28.74
C ILE A 99 -13.75 -5.55 27.72
N VAL A 100 -12.78 -6.38 28.14
CA VAL A 100 -12.12 -7.37 27.27
C VAL A 100 -13.13 -8.36 26.70
N ALA A 101 -14.05 -8.89 27.51
CA ALA A 101 -15.07 -9.83 27.05
C ALA A 101 -15.98 -9.21 25.97
N VAL A 102 -16.42 -7.96 26.17
CA VAL A 102 -17.24 -7.23 25.19
C VAL A 102 -16.46 -6.98 23.89
N LEU A 103 -15.23 -6.47 23.98
CA LEU A 103 -14.39 -6.22 22.81
C LEU A 103 -14.07 -7.51 22.04
N ALA A 104 -13.76 -8.60 22.74
CA ALA A 104 -13.52 -9.90 22.13
C ALA A 104 -14.76 -10.43 21.41
N LEU A 105 -15.94 -10.33 22.03
CA LEU A 105 -17.19 -10.76 21.42
C LEU A 105 -17.51 -9.94 20.16
N VAL A 106 -17.41 -8.61 20.23
CA VAL A 106 -17.61 -7.72 19.08
C VAL A 106 -16.61 -8.03 17.99
N GLY A 107 -15.32 -8.19 18.33
CA GLY A 107 -14.25 -8.50 17.38
C GLY A 107 -14.48 -9.82 16.66
N VAL A 108 -14.80 -10.89 17.40
CA VAL A 108 -15.12 -12.21 16.83
C VAL A 108 -16.33 -12.13 15.91
N ASN A 109 -17.38 -11.40 16.30
CA ASN A 109 -18.57 -11.24 15.47
C ASN A 109 -18.29 -10.45 14.19
N ARG A 110 -17.46 -9.40 14.27
CA ARG A 110 -17.02 -8.62 13.10
C ARG A 110 -16.16 -9.46 12.16
N LEU A 111 -15.24 -10.26 12.70
CA LEU A 111 -14.39 -11.13 11.89
C LEU A 111 -15.20 -12.24 11.19
N LYS A 112 -16.17 -12.84 11.90
CA LYS A 112 -17.11 -13.81 11.32
C LYS A 112 -17.97 -13.19 10.22
N ALA A 113 -18.40 -11.94 10.38
CA ALA A 113 -19.14 -11.23 9.34
C ALA A 113 -18.25 -10.97 8.11
N ALA A 114 -17.04 -10.45 8.32
CA ALA A 114 -16.09 -10.19 7.23
C ALA A 114 -15.74 -11.46 6.44
N GLN A 115 -15.62 -12.62 7.09
CA GLN A 115 -15.35 -13.90 6.40
C GLN A 115 -16.47 -14.35 5.47
N LYS A 116 -17.73 -13.95 5.71
CA LYS A 116 -18.86 -14.25 4.81
C LYS A 116 -18.78 -13.46 3.51
N ASP A 117 -18.16 -12.30 3.55
CA ASP A 117 -18.03 -11.38 2.43
C ASP A 117 -16.67 -11.48 1.72
N VAL A 118 -15.80 -12.43 2.12
CA VAL A 118 -14.55 -12.70 1.40
C VAL A 118 -14.92 -13.29 0.03
N PRO A 119 -14.70 -12.56 -1.08
CA PRO A 119 -14.91 -13.12 -2.41
C PRO A 119 -13.96 -14.32 -2.53
N ALA A 120 -14.42 -15.48 -2.99
CA ALA A 120 -13.55 -16.62 -3.22
C ALA A 120 -12.60 -16.31 -4.40
N PRO A 121 -11.38 -15.78 -4.18
CA PRO A 121 -10.56 -15.23 -5.26
C PRO A 121 -9.97 -16.36 -6.11
N GLN A 122 -10.05 -17.59 -5.59
CA GLN A 122 -9.55 -18.79 -6.22
C GLN A 122 -10.34 -19.11 -7.50
N GLU A 123 -11.62 -18.76 -7.60
CA GLU A 123 -12.40 -19.02 -8.82
C GLU A 123 -12.06 -18.01 -9.93
N GLY A 124 -11.97 -16.72 -9.58
CA GLY A 124 -11.55 -15.66 -10.52
C GLY A 124 -10.11 -15.87 -11.01
N LEU A 125 -9.18 -16.14 -10.11
CA LEU A 125 -7.78 -16.37 -10.47
C LEU A 125 -7.59 -17.66 -11.30
N LYS A 126 -8.36 -18.72 -11.03
CA LYS A 126 -8.35 -19.94 -11.86
C LYS A 126 -8.94 -19.68 -13.25
N ALA A 127 -10.02 -18.90 -13.33
CA ALA A 127 -10.62 -18.50 -14.60
C ALA A 127 -9.65 -17.67 -15.44
N ASP A 128 -8.97 -16.68 -14.84
CA ASP A 128 -8.00 -15.83 -15.52
C ASP A 128 -6.79 -16.61 -16.03
N VAL A 129 -6.28 -17.55 -15.23
CA VAL A 129 -5.18 -18.44 -15.64
C VAL A 129 -5.62 -19.41 -16.74
N ALA A 130 -6.85 -19.91 -16.69
CA ALA A 130 -7.40 -20.78 -17.74
C ALA A 130 -7.53 -20.02 -19.07
N VAL A 131 -8.01 -18.78 -19.05
CA VAL A 131 -8.12 -17.92 -20.23
C VAL A 131 -6.74 -17.60 -20.81
N ALA A 132 -5.77 -17.24 -19.95
CA ALA A 132 -4.40 -16.97 -20.39
C ALA A 132 -3.74 -18.21 -21.03
N LYS A 133 -3.98 -19.40 -20.46
CA LYS A 133 -3.45 -20.66 -20.99
C LYS A 133 -4.09 -21.04 -22.33
N ALA A 134 -5.41 -20.85 -22.46
CA ALA A 134 -6.13 -21.11 -23.71
C ALA A 134 -5.66 -20.17 -24.84
N ALA A 135 -5.48 -18.88 -24.54
CA ALA A 135 -4.95 -17.90 -25.50
C ALA A 135 -3.54 -18.25 -25.98
N LEU A 136 -2.70 -18.79 -25.09
CA LEU A 136 -1.35 -19.24 -25.43
C LEU A 136 -1.34 -20.49 -26.33
N GLN A 137 -2.24 -21.45 -26.05
CA GLN A 137 -2.37 -22.66 -26.86
C GLN A 137 -2.91 -22.38 -28.27
N ASP A 138 -3.94 -21.54 -28.39
CA ASP A 138 -4.47 -21.10 -29.69
C ASP A 138 -3.40 -20.36 -30.53
N GLY A 139 -2.57 -19.54 -29.87
CA GLY A 139 -1.44 -18.87 -30.53
C GLY A 139 -0.34 -19.84 -31.01
N LEU A 140 -0.05 -20.89 -30.24
CA LEU A 140 0.92 -21.92 -30.60
C LEU A 140 0.44 -22.80 -31.78
N GLU A 141 -0.84 -23.18 -31.80
CA GLU A 141 -1.43 -23.97 -32.89
C GLU A 141 -1.46 -23.18 -34.21
N ARG A 142 -1.81 -21.89 -34.16
CA ARG A 142 -1.77 -21.00 -35.32
C ARG A 142 -0.36 -20.74 -35.84
N GLY A 143 0.64 -20.73 -34.95
CA GLY A 143 2.04 -20.58 -35.31
C GLY A 143 2.67 -21.84 -35.93
N SER A 144 2.16 -23.03 -35.60
CA SER A 144 2.68 -24.31 -36.10
C SER A 144 2.09 -24.74 -37.44
N ALA A 145 1.02 -24.10 -37.92
CA ALA A 145 0.34 -24.41 -39.17
C ALA A 145 0.88 -23.62 -40.39
N LYS A 146 2.05 -22.98 -40.27
CA LYS A 146 2.70 -22.17 -41.29
C LYS A 146 4.12 -22.66 -41.53
#